data_AF-A0A914DVK8-F1
#
_entry.id   AF-A0A914DVK8-F1
#
_cell.length_a   1.000
_cell.length_b   1.000
_cell.length_c   1.000
_cell.angle_alpha   90.00
_cell.angle_beta   90.00
_cell.angle_gamma   90.00
#
_symmetry.space_group_name_H-M   'P 1'
#
loop_
_entity.id
_entity.type
_entity.pdbx_description
1 polymer ?
#
loop_
_entity_poly.entity_id
_entity_poly.type
_entity_poly.pdbx_seq_one_letter_code
_entity_poly.pdbx_strand_id
1 'polypeptide(L)'
;MYNFMPINHNQQKKNQINSSEENTENEDNTICIYWHPTPDEILLLHAIELFPKIHQHGEKWKDSAEFRAQSLKFVQTITMCIELLDKMDIMAEKLRLIGERHVQYAKRGFKPIYWDIFYDALKFSLFEHMSSFIEFDDQKRHDIINVWSKLAHYIITQMKRGYCMGRKTSKFFN
;
A
#
# COMPACT_ATOMS: atom_id res chain seq x y z
N MET A 1 -44.79 -3.64 20.38
CA MET A 1 -43.94 -2.54 19.89
C MET A 1 -42.63 -2.61 20.67
N TYR A 2 -41.64 -3.34 20.17
CA TYR A 2 -40.32 -3.44 20.81
C TYR A 2 -39.30 -2.77 19.89
N ASN A 3 -38.71 -1.68 20.38
CA ASN A 3 -37.70 -0.88 19.70
C ASN A 3 -36.38 -1.67 19.60
N PHE A 4 -35.97 -2.01 18.38
CA PHE A 4 -34.60 -2.40 18.07
C PHE A 4 -33.79 -1.12 17.84
N MET A 5 -32.92 -0.76 18.79
CA MET A 5 -31.80 0.15 18.52
C MET A 5 -30.70 -0.63 17.79
N PRO A 6 -30.18 -0.16 16.64
CA PRO A 6 -29.03 -0.79 16.01
C PRO A 6 -27.76 -0.41 16.78
N ILE A 7 -27.18 -1.39 17.47
CA ILE A 7 -25.85 -1.28 18.06
C ILE A 7 -24.84 -1.07 16.92
N ASN A 8 -24.10 0.02 17.01
CA ASN A 8 -23.17 0.53 16.02
C ASN A 8 -21.95 -0.38 15.84
N HIS A 9 -22.10 -1.46 15.06
CA HIS A 9 -21.01 -2.40 14.70
C HIS A 9 -19.80 -1.73 14.03
N ASN A 10 -19.93 -0.51 13.52
CA ASN A 10 -18.82 0.26 12.95
C ASN A 10 -17.91 0.93 13.99
N GLN A 11 -18.38 1.18 15.21
CA GLN A 11 -17.53 1.69 16.30
C GLN A 11 -16.71 0.58 16.95
N GLN A 12 -17.25 -0.63 17.08
CA GLN A 12 -16.49 -1.78 17.60
C GLN A 12 -15.37 -2.23 16.65
N LYS A 13 -15.58 -2.18 15.33
CA LYS A 13 -14.51 -2.45 14.34
C LYS A 13 -13.41 -1.38 14.36
N LYS A 14 -13.75 -0.09 14.51
CA LYS A 14 -12.75 0.98 14.66
C LYS A 14 -11.91 0.80 15.92
N ASN A 15 -12.52 0.40 17.03
CA ASN A 15 -11.80 0.19 18.28
C ASN A 15 -10.92 -1.07 18.25
N GLN A 16 -11.32 -2.13 17.53
CA GLN A 16 -10.47 -3.31 17.32
C GLN A 16 -9.24 -3.02 16.46
N ILE A 17 -9.38 -2.18 15.43
CA ILE A 17 -8.25 -1.73 14.59
C ILE A 17 -7.27 -0.88 15.43
N ASN A 18 -7.78 0.02 16.27
CA ASN A 18 -6.94 0.85 17.14
C ASN A 18 -6.26 0.01 18.25
N SER A 19 -6.88 -1.07 18.74
CA SER A 19 -6.25 -1.96 19.73
C SER A 19 -5.22 -2.93 19.13
N SER A 20 -5.29 -3.18 17.81
CA SER A 20 -4.25 -3.94 17.10
C SER A 20 -3.01 -3.10 16.74
N GLU A 21 -3.07 -1.76 16.86
CA GLU A 21 -1.90 -0.88 16.66
C GLU A 21 -0.84 -1.03 17.77
N GLU A 22 -1.20 -1.62 18.92
CA GLU A 22 -0.30 -1.75 20.09
C GLU A 22 0.40 -3.11 20.20
N ASN A 23 0.06 -4.12 19.40
CA ASN A 23 0.49 -5.52 19.67
C ASN A 23 1.10 -6.30 18.49
N THR A 24 1.34 -5.71 17.33
CA THR A 24 2.01 -6.39 16.20
C THR A 24 3.38 -5.78 15.89
N GLU A 25 4.27 -5.81 16.88
CA GLU A 25 5.62 -5.22 16.72
C GLU A 25 6.62 -6.08 15.94
N ASN A 26 6.38 -7.37 15.69
CA ASN A 26 7.50 -8.26 15.34
C ASN A 26 7.45 -9.02 14.00
N GLU A 27 6.34 -9.05 13.24
CA GLU A 27 6.28 -9.89 12.01
C GLU A 27 5.90 -9.13 10.73
N ASP A 28 5.26 -7.96 10.81
CA ASP A 28 4.81 -7.17 9.63
C ASP A 28 5.91 -6.28 9.01
N ASN A 29 7.11 -6.24 9.60
CA ASN A 29 8.20 -5.35 9.19
C ASN A 29 9.02 -5.86 7.99
N THR A 30 8.87 -7.12 7.58
CA THR A 30 9.72 -7.76 6.55
C THR A 30 9.53 -7.17 5.15
N ILE A 31 8.35 -6.62 4.84
CA ILE A 31 8.09 -5.94 3.55
C ILE A 31 8.63 -4.49 3.57
N CYS A 32 8.87 -3.93 4.76
CA CYS A 32 9.30 -2.54 4.95
C CYS A 32 10.84 -2.35 4.86
N ILE A 33 11.60 -3.44 4.99
CA ILE A 33 13.06 -3.37 5.17
C ILE A 33 13.85 -3.16 3.87
N TYR A 34 13.27 -3.38 2.68
CA TYR A 34 14.02 -3.41 1.41
C TYR A 34 13.63 -2.33 0.39
N TRP A 35 13.36 -1.11 0.86
CA TRP A 35 13.30 0.06 -0.03
C TRP A 35 14.71 0.41 -0.52
N HIS A 36 15.12 -0.15 -1.66
CA HIS A 36 16.36 0.19 -2.35
C HIS A 36 16.05 1.07 -3.58
N PRO A 37 16.84 2.14 -3.85
CA PRO A 37 16.62 3.00 -5.01
C PRO A 37 16.76 2.25 -6.34
N THR A 38 15.78 2.43 -7.24
CA THR A 38 15.87 2.12 -8.67
C THR A 38 16.38 3.35 -9.46
N PRO A 39 16.80 3.23 -10.74
CA PRO A 39 17.71 4.17 -11.41
C PRO A 39 17.25 5.63 -11.59
N ASP A 40 16.00 5.97 -11.31
CA ASP A 40 15.53 7.36 -11.41
C ASP A 40 15.60 8.06 -10.05
N GLU A 41 16.82 8.36 -9.60
CA GLU A 41 17.08 9.07 -8.34
C GLU A 41 16.26 10.37 -8.22
N ILE A 42 16.03 11.08 -9.33
CA ILE A 42 15.23 12.31 -9.37
C ILE A 42 13.74 12.06 -9.08
N LEU A 43 13.17 10.97 -9.60
CA LEU A 43 11.78 10.62 -9.33
C LEU A 43 11.61 10.10 -7.90
N LEU A 44 12.62 9.40 -7.38
CA LEU A 44 12.66 8.96 -6.00
C LEU A 44 12.75 10.13 -5.02
N LEU A 45 13.63 11.11 -5.27
CA LEU A 45 13.75 12.32 -4.44
C LEU A 45 12.41 13.06 -4.33
N HIS A 46 11.70 13.27 -5.46
CA HIS A 46 10.37 13.87 -5.44
C HIS A 46 9.29 13.02 -4.75
N ALA A 47 9.42 11.69 -4.76
CA ALA A 47 8.50 10.83 -4.04
C ALA A 47 8.70 10.94 -2.52
N ILE A 48 9.95 11.08 -2.06
CA ILE A 48 10.27 11.29 -0.64
C ILE A 48 9.70 12.64 -0.19
N GLU A 49 9.76 13.71 -1.01
CA GLU A 49 9.20 15.06 -0.73
C GLU A 49 7.71 15.05 -0.34
N LEU A 50 6.95 14.03 -0.75
CA LEU A 50 5.55 13.85 -0.34
C LEU A 50 5.39 13.58 1.16
N PHE A 51 6.48 13.16 1.82
CA PHE A 51 6.55 12.82 3.23
C PHE A 51 7.56 13.73 3.95
N PRO A 52 7.23 15.02 4.13
CA PRO A 52 8.17 16.00 4.68
C PRO A 52 8.61 15.68 6.11
N LYS A 53 7.77 14.98 6.88
CA LYS A 53 8.12 14.52 8.23
C LYS A 53 9.12 13.36 8.24
N ILE A 54 9.09 12.50 7.22
CA ILE A 54 10.02 11.35 7.11
C ILE A 54 11.47 11.82 6.97
N HIS A 55 11.71 12.92 6.23
CA HIS A 55 13.05 13.49 6.08
C HIS A 55 13.68 13.96 7.39
N GLN A 56 12.88 14.33 8.39
CA GLN A 56 13.38 14.81 9.68
C GLN A 56 14.12 13.72 10.46
N HIS A 57 13.93 12.45 10.08
CA HIS A 57 14.55 11.29 10.72
C HIS A 57 15.89 10.86 10.11
N GLY A 58 16.36 11.51 9.03
CA GLY A 58 17.64 11.19 8.39
C GLY A 58 17.70 9.71 7.98
N GLU A 59 18.80 9.02 8.31
CA GLU A 59 19.00 7.59 7.99
C GLU A 59 18.01 6.66 8.72
N LYS A 60 17.40 7.10 9.82
CA LYS A 60 16.44 6.32 10.62
C LYS A 60 15.00 6.52 10.18
N TRP A 61 14.79 7.01 8.97
CA TRP A 61 13.46 7.27 8.41
C TRP A 61 12.55 6.04 8.41
N LYS A 62 13.12 4.82 8.33
CA LYS A 62 12.40 3.55 8.44
C LYS A 62 11.74 3.34 9.81
N ASP A 63 12.28 3.95 10.86
CA ASP A 63 11.75 3.85 12.23
C ASP A 63 10.69 4.92 12.52
N SER A 64 10.48 5.87 11.60
CA SER A 64 9.51 6.94 11.78
C SER A 64 8.07 6.42 11.84
N ALA A 65 7.26 7.05 12.69
CA ALA A 65 5.84 6.71 12.83
C ALA A 65 5.08 6.88 11.50
N GLU A 66 5.42 7.92 10.73
CA GLU A 66 4.83 8.20 9.43
C GLU A 66 5.11 7.10 8.40
N PHE A 67 6.35 6.64 8.33
CA PHE A 67 6.71 5.53 7.43
C PHE A 67 6.00 4.25 7.85
N ARG A 68 6.11 3.86 9.13
CA ARG A 68 5.45 2.66 9.67
C ARG A 68 3.95 2.67 9.43
N ALA A 69 3.28 3.79 9.68
CA ALA A 69 1.84 3.94 9.45
C ALA A 69 1.48 3.83 7.96
N GLN A 70 2.31 4.36 7.06
CA GLN A 70 2.05 4.25 5.62
C GLN A 70 2.29 2.82 5.12
N SER A 71 3.32 2.16 5.60
CA SER A 71 3.61 0.76 5.27
C SER A 71 2.52 -0.17 5.80
N LEU A 72 2.03 0.05 7.02
CA LEU A 72 0.91 -0.71 7.58
C LEU A 72 -0.35 -0.62 6.71
N LYS A 73 -0.69 0.57 6.21
CA LYS A 73 -1.82 0.75 5.28
C LYS A 73 -1.64 -0.05 3.99
N PHE A 74 -0.41 -0.19 3.53
CA PHE A 74 -0.12 -1.01 2.36
C PHE A 74 -0.31 -2.51 2.65
N VAL A 75 0.22 -3.01 3.77
CA VAL A 75 0.01 -4.41 4.21
C VAL A 75 -1.48 -4.70 4.35
N GLN A 76 -2.23 -3.83 5.03
CA GLN A 76 -3.69 -3.94 5.16
C GLN A 76 -4.41 -3.94 3.80
N THR A 77 -3.90 -3.20 2.82
CA THR A 77 -4.43 -3.21 1.45
C THR A 77 -4.20 -4.56 0.78
N ILE A 78 -3.02 -5.16 0.94
CA ILE A 78 -2.73 -6.52 0.46
C ILE A 78 -3.66 -7.53 1.12
N THR A 79 -3.76 -7.52 2.46
CA THR A 79 -4.63 -8.43 3.22
C THR A 79 -6.08 -8.36 2.74
N MET A 80 -6.61 -7.14 2.56
CA MET A 80 -7.95 -6.93 2.02
C MET A 80 -8.11 -7.49 0.60
N CYS A 81 -7.06 -7.48 -0.23
CA CYS A 81 -7.11 -8.12 -1.55
C CYS A 81 -7.12 -9.64 -1.45
N ILE A 82 -6.34 -10.23 -0.53
CA ILE A 82 -6.34 -11.68 -0.30
C ILE A 82 -7.73 -12.15 0.15
N GLU A 83 -8.37 -11.41 1.06
CA GLU A 83 -9.74 -11.68 1.54
C GLU A 83 -10.82 -11.55 0.44
N LEU A 84 -10.51 -10.88 -0.66
CA LEU A 84 -11.45 -10.58 -1.75
C LEU A 84 -11.09 -11.26 -3.07
N LEU A 85 -10.19 -12.26 -3.08
CA LEU A 85 -9.78 -12.95 -4.31
C LEU A 85 -10.97 -13.52 -5.11
N ASP A 86 -12.00 -14.01 -4.44
CA ASP A 86 -13.22 -14.54 -5.09
C ASP A 86 -14.27 -13.45 -5.39
N LYS A 87 -13.99 -12.20 -5.04
CA LYS A 87 -14.91 -11.05 -5.14
C LYS A 87 -14.22 -9.89 -5.88
N MET A 88 -13.68 -10.20 -7.06
CA MET A 88 -12.83 -9.30 -7.85
C MET A 88 -13.49 -7.94 -8.16
N ASP A 89 -14.80 -7.87 -8.38
CA ASP A 89 -15.50 -6.61 -8.61
C ASP A 89 -15.46 -5.69 -7.38
N ILE A 90 -15.71 -6.26 -6.20
CA ILE A 90 -15.65 -5.54 -4.91
C ILE A 90 -14.21 -5.11 -4.61
N MET A 91 -13.24 -5.97 -4.89
CA MET A 91 -11.82 -5.64 -4.76
C MET A 91 -11.45 -4.43 -5.64
N ALA A 92 -11.85 -4.49 -6.92
CA ALA A 92 -11.57 -3.43 -7.88
C ALA A 92 -12.18 -2.09 -7.45
N GLU A 93 -13.42 -2.09 -6.96
CA GLU A 93 -14.10 -0.91 -6.43
C GLU A 93 -13.32 -0.31 -5.25
N LYS A 94 -12.96 -1.12 -4.25
CA LYS A 94 -12.21 -0.66 -3.07
C LYS A 94 -10.86 -0.08 -3.44
N LEU A 95 -10.11 -0.72 -4.32
CA LEU A 95 -8.82 -0.24 -4.80
C LEU A 95 -8.92 1.09 -5.56
N ARG A 96 -9.98 1.26 -6.37
CA ARG A 96 -10.24 2.53 -7.05
C ARG A 96 -10.54 3.64 -6.04
N LEU A 97 -11.31 3.37 -4.98
CA LEU A 97 -11.56 4.34 -3.91
C LEU A 97 -10.27 4.76 -3.20
N ILE A 98 -9.32 3.84 -2.99
CA ILE A 98 -7.99 4.18 -2.46
C ILE A 98 -7.27 5.13 -3.43
N GLY A 99 -7.27 4.81 -4.73
CA GLY A 99 -6.70 5.64 -5.78
C GLY A 99 -7.30 7.05 -5.85
N GLU A 100 -8.63 7.15 -5.78
CA GLU A 100 -9.35 8.42 -5.75
C GLU A 100 -8.94 9.28 -4.55
N ARG A 101 -8.83 8.70 -3.35
CA ARG A 101 -8.34 9.43 -2.17
C ARG A 101 -6.93 9.98 -2.35
N HIS A 102 -6.09 9.38 -3.19
CA HIS A 102 -4.74 9.90 -3.46
C HIS A 102 -4.75 11.19 -4.31
N VAL A 103 -5.88 11.54 -4.95
CA VAL A 103 -6.01 12.81 -5.70
C VAL A 103 -5.76 14.02 -4.81
N GLN A 104 -6.09 13.95 -3.52
CA GLN A 104 -5.83 15.04 -2.57
C GLN A 104 -4.34 15.43 -2.49
N TYR A 105 -3.44 14.47 -2.74
CA TYR A 105 -2.00 14.69 -2.71
C TYR A 105 -1.45 15.25 -4.02
N ALA A 106 -2.27 15.36 -5.08
CA ALA A 106 -1.84 15.94 -6.35
C ALA A 106 -1.34 17.39 -6.19
N LYS A 107 -1.95 18.16 -5.28
CA LYS A 107 -1.52 19.53 -4.95
C LYS A 107 -0.12 19.59 -4.31
N ARG A 108 0.34 18.49 -3.73
CA ARG A 108 1.69 18.33 -3.15
C ARG A 108 2.67 17.67 -4.12
N GLY A 109 2.30 17.55 -5.39
CA GLY A 109 3.17 16.96 -6.41
C GLY A 109 3.04 15.44 -6.58
N PHE A 110 2.04 14.78 -5.95
CA PHE A 110 1.84 13.35 -6.16
C PHE A 110 1.54 13.04 -7.63
N LYS A 111 2.32 12.11 -8.20
CA LYS A 111 2.16 11.63 -9.58
C LYS A 111 1.90 10.11 -9.55
N PRO A 112 0.96 9.59 -10.37
CA PRO A 112 0.70 8.15 -10.45
C PRO A 112 1.91 7.28 -10.81
N ILE A 113 2.95 7.85 -11.43
CA ILE A 113 4.22 7.18 -11.72
C ILE A 113 4.93 6.71 -10.44
N TYR A 114 4.69 7.34 -9.29
CA TYR A 114 5.29 6.93 -8.02
C TYR A 114 4.82 5.54 -7.57
N TRP A 115 3.65 5.09 -8.03
CA TRP A 115 3.24 3.71 -7.82
C TRP A 115 4.06 2.71 -8.65
N ASP A 116 4.60 3.11 -9.81
CA ASP A 116 5.50 2.22 -10.58
C ASP A 116 6.85 2.06 -9.89
N ILE A 117 7.40 3.15 -9.33
CA ILE A 117 8.62 3.10 -8.52
C ILE A 117 8.41 2.17 -7.32
N PHE A 118 7.27 2.31 -6.65
CA PHE A 118 6.87 1.43 -5.56
C PHE A 118 6.76 -0.04 -6.01
N TYR A 119 6.19 -0.29 -7.19
CA TYR A 119 6.11 -1.64 -7.76
C TYR A 119 7.48 -2.27 -8.00
N ASP A 120 8.42 -1.48 -8.53
CA ASP A 120 9.77 -1.97 -8.78
C ASP A 120 10.51 -2.26 -7.49
N ALA A 121 10.41 -1.39 -6.49
CA ALA A 121 10.96 -1.62 -5.15
C ALA A 121 10.35 -2.88 -4.49
N LEU A 122 9.03 -3.09 -4.64
CA LEU A 122 8.36 -4.29 -4.13
C LEU A 122 8.88 -5.57 -4.79
N LYS A 123 9.02 -5.59 -6.12
CA LYS A 123 9.57 -6.75 -6.84
C LYS A 123 11.00 -7.06 -6.39
N PHE A 124 11.82 -6.03 -6.23
CA PHE A 124 13.18 -6.18 -5.74
C PHE A 124 13.20 -6.75 -4.31
N SER A 125 12.42 -6.16 -3.40
CA SER A 125 12.25 -6.65 -2.02
C SER A 125 11.80 -8.11 -1.98
N LEU A 126 10.86 -8.48 -2.84
CA LEU A 126 10.32 -9.82 -2.89
C LEU A 126 11.35 -10.81 -3.42
N PHE A 127 12.12 -10.43 -4.44
CA PHE A 127 13.21 -11.24 -4.96
C PHE A 127 14.27 -11.50 -3.89
N GLU A 128 14.76 -10.46 -3.22
CA GLU A 128 15.76 -10.60 -2.14
C GLU A 128 15.24 -11.48 -1.00
N HIS A 129 13.99 -11.27 -0.58
CA HIS A 129 13.38 -12.09 0.45
C HIS A 129 13.26 -13.56 0.01
N MET A 130 12.81 -13.83 -1.22
CA MET A 130 12.69 -15.19 -1.74
C MET A 130 14.05 -15.88 -1.92
N SER A 131 15.09 -15.12 -2.26
CA SER A 131 16.47 -15.62 -2.36
C SER A 131 17.05 -16.06 -1.01
N SER A 132 16.49 -15.59 0.11
CA SER A 132 16.93 -15.99 1.45
C SER A 132 16.43 -17.38 1.88
N PHE A 133 15.43 -17.95 1.19
CA PHE A 133 14.89 -19.29 1.46
C PHE A 133 15.66 -20.36 0.66
N ILE A 134 16.59 -21.03 1.34
CA ILE A 134 17.46 -22.08 0.76
C ILE A 134 16.65 -23.33 0.37
N GLU A 135 15.52 -23.57 1.03
CA GLU A 135 14.66 -24.74 0.81
C GLU A 135 13.78 -24.66 -0.45
N PHE A 136 13.67 -23.49 -1.06
CA PHE A 136 12.95 -23.35 -2.32
C PHE A 136 13.89 -23.68 -3.48
N ASP A 137 13.36 -24.34 -4.51
CA ASP A 137 14.06 -24.42 -5.79
C ASP A 137 13.81 -23.14 -6.61
N ASP A 138 14.54 -23.02 -7.73
CA ASP A 138 14.43 -21.85 -8.61
C ASP A 138 13.01 -21.67 -9.16
N GLN A 139 12.33 -22.78 -9.45
CA GLN A 139 10.98 -22.75 -10.01
C GLN A 139 9.97 -22.23 -8.99
N LYS A 140 10.01 -22.73 -7.75
CA LYS A 140 9.14 -22.30 -6.66
C LYS A 140 9.37 -20.83 -6.30
N ARG A 141 10.63 -20.39 -6.25
CA ARG A 141 10.95 -18.96 -6.09
C ARG A 141 10.31 -18.13 -7.19
N HIS A 142 10.50 -18.54 -8.44
CA HIS A 142 9.93 -17.84 -9.60
C HIS A 142 8.40 -17.76 -9.53
N ASP A 143 7.73 -18.86 -9.20
CA ASP A 143 6.27 -18.92 -9.12
C ASP A 143 5.72 -18.01 -8.03
N ILE A 144 6.32 -18.01 -6.84
CA ILE A 144 5.92 -17.12 -5.74
C ILE A 144 6.12 -15.66 -6.13
N ILE A 145 7.29 -15.31 -6.68
CA ILE A 145 7.58 -13.95 -7.16
C ILE A 145 6.53 -13.51 -8.18
N ASN A 146 6.19 -14.38 -9.14
CA ASN A 146 5.23 -14.10 -10.19
C ASN A 146 3.81 -13.87 -9.65
N VAL A 147 3.35 -14.71 -8.71
CA VAL A 147 2.01 -14.58 -8.11
C VAL A 147 1.86 -13.26 -7.36
N TRP A 148 2.80 -12.94 -6.47
CA TRP A 148 2.76 -11.68 -5.71
C TRP A 148 2.94 -10.46 -6.60
N SER A 149 3.80 -10.53 -7.61
CA SER A 149 3.98 -9.45 -8.59
C SER A 149 2.68 -9.18 -9.36
N LYS A 150 1.95 -10.23 -9.77
CA LYS A 150 0.63 -10.08 -10.43
C LYS A 150 -0.39 -9.41 -9.51
N LEU A 151 -0.45 -9.80 -8.24
CA LEU A 151 -1.35 -9.17 -7.27
C LEU A 151 -1.03 -7.68 -7.08
N ALA A 152 0.24 -7.35 -6.85
CA ALA A 152 0.68 -5.97 -6.70
C ALA A 152 0.43 -5.12 -7.96
N HIS A 153 0.68 -5.69 -9.13
CA HIS A 153 0.38 -5.03 -10.41
C HIS A 153 -1.11 -4.75 -10.55
N TYR A 154 -1.97 -5.70 -10.17
CA TYR A 154 -3.42 -5.52 -10.18
C TYR A 154 -3.86 -4.39 -9.23
N ILE A 155 -3.36 -4.38 -7.99
CA ILE A 155 -3.60 -3.34 -6.99
C ILE A 155 -3.29 -1.95 -7.56
N ILE A 156 -2.06 -1.78 -8.06
CA ILE A 156 -1.57 -0.50 -8.59
C ILE A 156 -2.38 -0.06 -9.82
N THR A 157 -2.74 -1.00 -10.69
CA THR A 157 -3.58 -0.71 -11.87
C THR A 157 -4.94 -0.16 -11.47
N GLN A 158 -5.61 -0.76 -10.48
CA GLN A 158 -6.91 -0.26 -10.02
C GLN A 158 -6.80 1.08 -9.28
N MET A 159 -5.75 1.27 -8.46
CA MET A 159 -5.49 2.55 -7.80
C MET A 159 -5.24 3.67 -8.83
N LYS A 160 -4.45 3.41 -9.87
CA LYS A 160 -4.24 4.36 -10.98
C LYS A 160 -5.54 4.73 -11.69
N ARG A 161 -6.40 3.74 -11.97
CA ARG A 161 -7.73 3.98 -12.56
C ARG A 161 -8.57 4.89 -11.68
N GLY A 162 -8.64 4.61 -10.38
CA GLY A 162 -9.36 5.44 -9.41
C GLY A 162 -8.85 6.87 -9.33
N TYR A 163 -7.53 7.05 -9.30
CA TYR A 163 -6.91 8.39 -9.31
C TYR A 163 -7.26 9.17 -10.58
N CYS A 164 -7.17 8.55 -11.75
CA CYS A 164 -7.51 9.18 -13.03
C CYS A 164 -8.98 9.59 -13.09
N MET A 165 -9.89 8.75 -12.58
CA MET A 165 -11.32 9.07 -12.49
C MET A 165 -11.56 10.27 -11.55
N GLY A 166 -11.03 10.23 -10.32
CA GLY A 166 -11.17 11.31 -9.35
C GLY A 166 -10.60 12.64 -9.84
N ARG A 167 -9.48 12.63 -10.58
CA ARG A 167 -8.91 13.84 -11.19
C ARG A 167 -9.79 14.44 -12.28
N LYS A 168 -10.46 13.62 -13.09
CA LYS A 168 -11.40 14.11 -14.12
C LYS A 168 -12.56 14.83 -13.43
N THR A 169 -13.19 14.20 -12.44
CA THR A 169 -14.27 14.79 -11.65
C THR A 169 -13.86 16.12 -11.00
N SER A 170 -12.69 16.18 -10.35
CA SER A 170 -12.21 17.40 -9.70
C SER A 170 -11.92 18.57 -10.66
N LYS A 171 -11.69 18.33 -11.95
CA LYS A 171 -11.50 19.39 -12.96
C LYS A 171 -12.81 19.96 -13.49
N PHE A 172 -13.95 19.28 -13.31
CA PHE A 172 -15.26 19.77 -13.73
C PHE A 172 -15.94 20.68 -12.69
N PHE A 173 -15.48 20.65 -11.43
CA PHE A 173 -16.07 21.40 -10.32
C PHE A 173 -15.22 22.60 -9.83
N ASN A 174 -14.09 22.89 -10.48
CA ASN A 174 -13.30 24.11 -10.30
C ASN A 174 -13.34 24.93 -11.58
#